data_AF-A0A3D0ZPP5-F1
#
_entry.id   AF-A0A3D0ZPP5-F1
#
_cell.length_a   1.000
_cell.length_b   1.000
_cell.length_c   1.000
_cell.angle_alpha   90.00
_cell.angle_beta   90.00
_cell.angle_gamma   90.00
#
_symmetry.space_group_name_H-M   'P 1'
#
loop_
_entity.id
_entity.type
_entity.pdbx_description
1 polymer ?
#
loop_
_entity_poly.entity_id
_entity_poly.type
_entity_poly.pdbx_seq_one_letter_code
_entity_poly.pdbx_strand_id
1 'polypeptide(L)' 'EGYIDKFRGRVVFPFKGIDGNIVGFNGRTILDREPKYLNTSETAAFHKGTFLFNLVNAKIDIKKHGAVIV' A
#
# COMPACT_ATOMS: atom_id res chain seq x y z
N GLU A 1 -28.16 4.59 8.37
CA GLU A 1 -26.94 4.68 7.54
C GLU A 1 -25.87 3.80 8.18
N GLY A 2 -25.08 3.06 7.39
CA GLY A 2 -24.21 2.02 7.90
C GLY A 2 -22.84 2.02 7.22
N TYR A 3 -21.90 1.28 7.82
CA TYR A 3 -20.57 1.10 7.26
C TYR A 3 -20.57 0.04 6.15
N ILE A 4 -19.74 0.24 5.15
CA ILE A 4 -19.50 -0.71 4.06
C ILE A 4 -18.01 -0.97 3.90
N ASP A 5 -17.69 -2.19 3.49
CA ASP A 5 -16.31 -2.55 3.19
C ASP A 5 -15.79 -1.77 1.98
N LYS A 6 -14.65 -1.11 2.17
CA LYS A 6 -14.02 -0.24 1.17
C LYS A 6 -13.46 -1.02 -0.04
N PHE A 7 -12.92 -2.22 0.18
CA PHE A 7 -12.18 -2.98 -0.84
C PHE A 7 -12.97 -4.12 -1.50
N ARG A 8 -14.31 -4.04 -1.54
CA ARG A 8 -15.16 -5.09 -2.13
C ARG A 8 -14.88 -5.32 -3.61
N GLY A 9 -14.81 -6.60 -4.02
CA GLY A 9 -14.56 -6.99 -5.41
C GLY A 9 -13.15 -6.62 -5.88
N ARG A 10 -12.16 -6.63 -4.98
CA ARG A 10 -10.77 -6.29 -5.29
C ARG A 10 -9.82 -7.36 -4.73
N VAL A 11 -8.74 -7.64 -5.47
CA VAL A 11 -7.55 -8.29 -4.90
C VAL A 11 -6.85 -7.26 -4.02
N VAL A 12 -6.58 -7.63 -2.76
CA VAL A 12 -6.05 -6.71 -1.75
C VAL A 12 -4.57 -6.98 -1.52
N PHE A 13 -3.76 -5.92 -1.59
CA PHE A 13 -2.32 -5.93 -1.35
C PHE A 13 -2.01 -5.12 -0.09
N PRO A 14 -1.25 -5.67 0.88
CA PRO A 14 -0.91 -4.94 2.09
C PRO A 14 0.18 -3.90 1.84
N PHE A 15 0.06 -2.76 2.49
CA PHE A 15 1.12 -1.77 2.63
C PHE A 15 1.85 -2.00 3.94
N LYS A 16 3.14 -2.35 3.86
CA LYS A 16 4.01 -2.55 5.01
C LYS A 16 4.81 -1.28 5.29
N GLY A 17 4.71 -0.77 6.51
CA GLY A 17 5.55 0.32 7.02
C GLY A 17 7.02 -0.10 7.15
N ILE A 18 7.89 0.86 7.46
CA ILE A 18 9.34 0.63 7.58
C ILE A 18 9.72 -0.29 8.75
N ASP A 19 8.83 -0.37 9.74
CA ASP A 19 8.84 -1.27 10.89
C ASP A 19 8.30 -2.68 10.56
N GLY A 20 7.75 -2.88 9.35
CA GLY A 20 7.19 -4.14 8.88
C GLY A 20 5.70 -4.33 9.17
N ASN A 21 5.07 -3.41 9.92
CA ASN A 21 3.65 -3.48 10.26
C ASN A 21 2.76 -3.12 9.07
N ILE A 22 1.56 -3.70 9.00
CA ILE A 22 0.59 -3.34 7.96
C ILE A 22 -0.06 -2.01 8.35
N VAL A 23 0.11 -0.99 7.50
CA VAL A 23 -0.39 0.37 7.73
C VAL A 23 -1.56 0.75 6.82
N GLY A 24 -1.81 -0.04 5.79
CA GLY A 24 -2.88 0.20 4.84
C GLY A 24 -2.94 -0.86 3.76
N PHE A 25 -3.75 -0.61 2.74
CA PHE A 25 -3.98 -1.54 1.64
C PHE A 25 -4.13 -0.81 0.31
N ASN A 26 -3.78 -1.52 -0.75
CA ASN A 26 -4.22 -1.24 -2.11
C ASN A 26 -5.19 -2.35 -2.55
N GLY A 27 -6.18 -2.00 -3.36
CA GLY A 27 -7.12 -2.94 -3.94
C GLY A 27 -7.22 -2.78 -5.44
N ARG A 28 -6.87 -3.83 -6.20
CA ARG A 28 -7.10 -3.87 -7.66
C ARG A 28 -8.44 -4.54 -7.94
N THR A 29 -9.31 -3.87 -8.71
CA THR A 29 -10.60 -4.45 -9.09
C THR A 29 -10.45 -5.75 -9.88
N ILE A 30 -11.30 -6.74 -9.58
CA ILE A 30 -11.52 -7.94 -10.43
C ILE A 30 -12.78 -7.81 -11.28
N LEU A 31 -13.48 -6.69 -11.13
CA LEU A 31 -14.66 -6.29 -11.89
C LEU A 31 -14.28 -5.10 -12.78
N ASP A 32 -15.06 -4.81 -13.81
CA ASP A 32 -14.89 -3.61 -14.63
C ASP A 32 -15.43 -2.38 -13.88
N ARG A 33 -14.66 -1.90 -12.89
CA ARG A 33 -15.04 -0.82 -11.97
C ARG A 33 -13.90 0.16 -11.77
N GLU A 34 -14.22 1.44 -11.81
CA GLU A 34 -13.27 2.49 -11.46
C GLU A 34 -13.27 2.78 -9.94
N PRO A 35 -12.13 3.19 -9.36
CA PRO A 35 -10.82 3.22 -9.98
C PRO A 35 -10.24 1.81 -10.16
N LYS A 36 -9.42 1.56 -11.20
CA LYS A 36 -8.68 0.28 -11.34
C LYS A 36 -7.94 -0.12 -10.05
N TYR A 37 -7.34 0.86 -9.38
CA TYR A 37 -6.67 0.70 -8.08
C TYR A 37 -7.27 1.66 -7.04
N LEU A 38 -7.64 1.11 -5.88
CA LEU A 38 -8.12 1.87 -4.73
C LEU A 38 -7.09 1.79 -3.61
N ASN A 39 -6.66 2.93 -3.07
CA ASN A 39 -5.74 2.97 -1.94
C ASN A 39 -6.48 3.26 -0.62
N THR A 40 -5.90 2.82 0.49
CA THR A 40 -6.15 3.41 1.81
C THR A 40 -5.93 4.92 1.71
N SER A 41 -6.86 5.67 2.31
CA SER A 41 -6.75 7.13 2.40
C SER A 41 -5.71 7.51 3.45
N GLU A 42 -5.36 8.78 3.60
CA GLU A 42 -4.55 9.23 4.74
C GLU A 42 -5.15 8.76 6.07
N THR A 43 -4.31 8.21 6.95
CA THR A 43 -4.68 7.81 8.32
C THR A 43 -3.54 8.17 9.28
N ALA A 44 -3.76 8.05 10.59
CA ALA A 44 -2.70 8.23 11.57
C ALA A 44 -1.54 7.22 11.40
N ALA A 45 -1.77 6.08 10.75
CA ALA A 45 -0.75 5.05 10.50
C ALA A 45 -0.19 5.11 9.06
N PHE A 46 -0.84 5.81 8.13
CA PHE A 46 -0.49 5.80 6.71
C PHE A 46 -0.50 7.20 6.11
N HIS A 47 0.68 7.62 5.66
CA HIS A 47 0.88 8.86 4.93
C HIS A 47 1.44 8.58 3.53
N LYS A 48 0.65 8.86 2.48
CA LYS A 48 1.00 8.51 1.10
C LYS A 48 2.25 9.24 0.63
N GLY A 49 2.47 10.48 1.08
CA GLY A 49 3.62 11.30 0.68
C GLY A 49 4.98 10.76 1.15
N THR A 50 5.01 9.93 2.20
CA THR A 50 6.24 9.36 2.76
C THR A 50 6.32 7.85 2.62
N PHE A 51 5.24 7.21 2.17
CA PHE A 51 5.19 5.77 1.97
C PHE A 51 5.82 5.34 0.65
N LEU A 52 6.75 4.38 0.72
CA LEU A 52 7.32 3.70 -0.44
C LEU A 52 6.98 2.21 -0.37
N PHE A 53 6.26 1.72 -1.36
CA PHE A 53 5.91 0.30 -1.46
C PHE A 53 7.18 -0.56 -1.50
N ASN A 54 7.17 -1.68 -0.78
CA ASN A 54 8.28 -2.64 -0.69
C ASN A 54 9.60 -2.12 -0.05
N LEU A 55 9.64 -0.89 0.47
CA LEU A 55 10.86 -0.33 1.07
C LEU A 55 11.41 -1.20 2.22
N VAL A 56 10.54 -1.75 3.07
CA VAL A 56 10.97 -2.56 4.22
C VAL A 56 11.78 -3.80 3.81
N ASN A 57 11.46 -4.38 2.65
CA ASN A 57 12.18 -5.53 2.12
C ASN A 57 13.44 -5.10 1.35
N ALA A 58 13.38 -3.96 0.65
CA ALA A 58 14.49 -3.47 -0.17
C ALA A 58 15.58 -2.73 0.61
N LYS A 59 15.30 -2.23 1.83
CA LYS A 59 16.21 -1.31 2.56
C LYS A 59 17.62 -1.85 2.78
N ILE A 60 17.79 -3.17 2.96
CA ILE A 60 19.09 -3.80 3.17
C ILE A 60 19.89 -3.79 1.85
N ASP A 61 19.25 -4.18 0.75
CA ASP A 61 19.90 -4.22 -0.57
C ASP A 61 20.18 -2.81 -1.11
N ILE A 62 19.30 -1.84 -0.86
CA ILE A 62 19.54 -0.43 -1.18
C ILE A 62 20.81 0.05 -0.48
N LYS A 63 20.96 -0.24 0.82
CA LYS A 63 22.16 0.13 1.57
C LYS A 63 23.42 -0.57 1.04
N LYS A 64 23.31 -1.84 0.66
CA LYS A 64 24.42 -2.64 0.12
C LYS A 64 24.92 -2.10 -1.22
N HIS A 65 24.01 -1.69 -2.12
CA HIS A 65 24.37 -1.27 -3.47
C HIS A 65 24.50 0.25 -3.62
N GLY A 66 24.05 1.04 -2.64
CA GLY A 66 24.08 2.50 -2.68
C GLY A 66 23.15 3.11 -3.75
N ALA A 67 22.16 2.34 -4.21
CA ALA A 67 21.25 2.73 -5.30
C ALA A 67 19.84 2.20 -5.05
N VAL A 68 18.86 2.86 -5.68
CA VAL A 68 17.44 2.46 -5.68
C VAL A 68 16.91 2.53 -7.11
N ILE A 69 16.03 1.59 -7.45
CA ILE A 69 15.25 1.61 -8.70
C ILE A 69 13.81 1.94 -8.31
N VAL A 70 13.24 2.93 -8.99
CA VAL A 70 11.87 3.42 -8.75
C VAL A 70 11.03 3.16 -9.99
#